data_AF-U5S1Z4-F1
#
_entry.id   AF-U5S1Z4-F1
#
_cell.length_a   1.000
_cell.length_b   1.000
_cell.length_c   1.000
_cell.angle_alpha   90.00
_cell.angle_beta   90.00
_cell.angle_gamma   90.00
#
_symmetry.space_group_name_H-M   'P 1'
#
loop_
_entity.id
_entity.type
_entity.pdbx_description
1 polymer ?
#
loop_
_entity_poly.entity_id
_entity_poly.type
_entity_poly.pdbx_seq_one_letter_code
_entity_poly.pdbx_strand_id
1 'polypeptide(L)'
;PWWVKEREAYNPTAEVDWSQIVQWKRGPTNPKQTPWYLAKGESDAKNITDKLDKGRWGRPFVALRAGSSDTLGTAPSQFTKLDDADKWRGTPEEAANIIRAGMSYLGSPEVHFLRIDEKTRKLFTKDASTENLDLGNCKSIIVAMIQKDTALGRRGGGDPFGYSHNSVINAREIKFITNLGYNCVSVPNPANSPFGILAGGAELSRIDHSCSPRFGMAIKVFNVYATDLELPEDTPIDAGIHRFCYTCKVCAENCELQGDGVSALSMETEPTWDLPTRLPASDGSTFDYKRPGVKKWFCDFAYCRCIHACWQDCTFNQLNHAFAHDLIRATIPQTGIFNGFFA
;
A
#
# COMPACT_ATOMS: atom_id res chain seq x y z
N PRO A 1 4.59 4.17 -16.59
CA PRO A 1 4.06 4.07 -17.98
C PRO A 1 4.28 5.39 -18.73
N TRP A 2 4.37 5.40 -20.07
CA TRP A 2 4.72 6.61 -20.84
C TRP A 2 3.79 7.82 -20.64
N TRP A 3 2.57 7.56 -20.21
CA TRP A 3 1.50 8.55 -20.02
C TRP A 3 1.36 9.05 -18.58
N VAL A 4 2.07 8.42 -17.64
CA VAL A 4 2.10 8.80 -16.22
C VAL A 4 3.21 9.81 -16.01
N LYS A 5 2.89 10.96 -15.42
CA LYS A 5 3.84 12.02 -15.13
C LYS A 5 4.24 11.96 -13.66
N GLU A 6 5.52 12.14 -13.37
CA GLU A 6 6.01 12.32 -12.00
C GLU A 6 5.65 13.72 -11.49
N ARG A 7 5.52 13.84 -10.17
CA ARG A 7 5.25 15.09 -9.45
C ARG A 7 6.29 15.27 -8.37
N GLU A 8 6.39 16.49 -7.86
CA GLU A 8 7.29 16.78 -6.75
C GLU A 8 6.94 15.95 -5.50
N ALA A 9 7.97 15.58 -4.74
CA ALA A 9 7.81 14.88 -3.48
C ALA A 9 6.81 15.62 -2.57
N TYR A 10 5.90 14.87 -1.94
CA TYR A 10 4.85 15.41 -1.07
C TYR A 10 3.81 16.32 -1.73
N ASN A 11 3.75 16.37 -3.07
CA ASN A 11 2.77 17.11 -3.86
C ASN A 11 1.96 16.16 -4.77
N PRO A 12 1.06 15.32 -4.21
CA PRO A 12 0.18 14.47 -5.02
C PRO A 12 -0.88 15.29 -5.78
N THR A 13 -1.69 14.62 -6.60
CA THR A 13 -2.77 15.28 -7.37
C THR A 13 -3.91 15.78 -6.49
N ALA A 14 -4.15 15.16 -5.34
CA ALA A 14 -5.04 15.68 -4.31
C ALA A 14 -4.33 16.76 -3.48
N GLU A 15 -5.03 17.84 -3.15
CA GLU A 15 -4.48 18.91 -2.32
C GLU A 15 -4.26 18.43 -0.88
N VAL A 16 -3.08 18.74 -0.32
CA VAL A 16 -2.70 18.34 1.05
C VAL A 16 -2.19 19.55 1.82
N ASP A 17 -2.79 19.80 2.98
CA ASP A 17 -2.29 20.73 3.98
C ASP A 17 -1.47 19.96 5.03
N TRP A 18 -0.16 19.93 4.82
CA TRP A 18 0.80 19.24 5.69
C TRP A 18 0.88 19.81 7.11
N SER A 19 0.37 21.01 7.36
CA SER A 19 0.30 21.59 8.71
C SER A 19 -0.77 20.93 9.58
N GLN A 20 -1.83 20.40 8.94
CA GLN A 20 -2.91 19.66 9.60
C GLN A 20 -2.65 18.16 9.69
N ILE A 21 -1.68 17.64 8.93
CA ILE A 21 -1.29 16.23 9.01
C ILE A 21 -0.45 16.00 10.26
N VAL A 22 -1.03 15.27 11.20
CA VAL A 22 -0.37 14.84 12.44
C VAL A 22 -0.45 13.32 12.59
N GLN A 23 0.45 12.75 13.39
CA GLN A 23 0.31 11.35 13.79
C GLN A 23 -1.03 11.15 14.47
N TRP A 24 -1.84 10.27 13.88
CA TRP A 24 -3.20 10.07 14.34
C TRP A 24 -3.24 9.12 15.53
N LYS A 25 -4.00 9.49 16.56
CA LYS A 25 -4.32 8.59 17.66
C LYS A 25 -5.53 7.74 17.27
N ARG A 26 -5.32 6.44 17.00
CA ARG A 26 -6.43 5.52 16.81
C ARG A 26 -7.13 5.36 18.17
N GLY A 27 -8.45 5.51 18.22
CA GLY A 27 -9.23 5.17 19.42
C GLY A 27 -8.93 3.73 19.87
N PRO A 28 -9.21 3.36 21.12
CA PRO A 28 -8.75 2.10 21.70
C PRO A 28 -9.19 0.91 20.84
N THR A 29 -8.25 0.33 20.08
CA THR A 29 -8.39 -1.03 19.59
C THR A 29 -7.99 -1.91 20.76
N ASN A 30 -8.97 -2.61 21.36
CA ASN A 30 -8.71 -3.60 22.39
C ASN A 30 -7.65 -4.61 21.88
N PRO A 31 -6.41 -4.64 22.43
CA PRO A 31 -5.33 -5.47 21.91
C PRO A 31 -5.32 -6.87 22.52
N LYS A 32 -6.41 -7.33 23.14
CA LYS A 32 -6.46 -8.67 23.71
C LYS A 32 -6.67 -9.72 22.62
N GLN A 33 -5.55 -10.22 22.09
CA GLN A 33 -5.20 -11.65 21.98
C GLN A 33 -4.16 -11.86 20.86
N THR A 34 -2.89 -12.04 21.23
CA THR A 34 -1.97 -12.87 20.44
C THR A 34 -1.36 -13.91 21.39
N PRO A 35 -1.53 -15.22 21.14
CA PRO A 35 -1.05 -16.28 22.04
C PRO A 35 0.48 -16.50 22.07
N TRP A 36 0.90 -17.33 23.02
CA TRP A 36 2.18 -17.44 23.73
C TRP A 36 3.26 -18.36 23.11
N TYR A 37 3.38 -18.50 21.78
CA TYR A 37 4.32 -19.49 21.17
C TYR A 37 5.57 -18.95 20.44
N LEU A 38 6.11 -17.79 20.83
CA LEU A 38 7.45 -17.34 20.39
C LEU A 38 8.60 -17.99 21.17
N ALA A 39 8.59 -19.32 21.27
CA ALA A 39 9.74 -20.09 21.72
C ALA A 39 9.72 -21.49 21.10
N LYS A 40 10.16 -21.60 19.85
CA LYS A 40 10.79 -22.83 19.34
C LYS A 40 11.98 -22.45 18.47
N GLY A 41 13.14 -22.95 18.87
CA GLY A 41 14.40 -22.76 18.16
C GLY A 41 14.32 -23.32 16.74
N GLU A 42 14.83 -22.55 15.79
CA GLU A 42 15.13 -23.04 14.46
C GLU A 42 16.44 -23.82 14.53
N SER A 43 16.37 -25.12 14.22
CA SER A 43 17.55 -25.94 13.98
C SER A 43 17.99 -25.78 12.52
N ASP A 44 19.22 -25.32 12.37
CA ASP A 44 20.16 -25.50 11.26
C ASP A 44 19.62 -25.60 9.83
N ALA A 45 19.48 -24.44 9.17
CA ALA A 45 19.51 -24.31 7.71
C ALA A 45 20.96 -24.29 7.16
N LYS A 46 21.92 -24.94 7.82
CA LYS A 46 23.36 -24.70 7.60
C LYS A 46 24.03 -25.53 6.50
N ASN A 47 23.30 -26.18 5.58
CA ASN A 47 23.92 -27.08 4.60
C ASN A 47 23.56 -26.84 3.12
N ILE A 48 22.88 -25.74 2.80
CA ILE A 48 22.36 -25.50 1.44
C ILE A 48 22.99 -24.29 0.74
N THR A 49 23.60 -23.36 1.49
CA THR A 49 24.19 -22.11 1.00
C THR A 49 25.60 -22.26 0.41
N ASP A 50 26.42 -23.15 0.96
CA ASP A 50 27.84 -23.28 0.60
C ASP A 50 28.11 -23.64 -0.89
N LYS A 51 27.09 -24.10 -1.62
CA LYS A 51 27.22 -24.47 -3.04
C LYS A 51 26.73 -23.40 -4.04
N LEU A 52 26.11 -22.31 -3.58
CA LEU A 52 25.56 -21.24 -4.45
C LEU A 52 26.25 -19.87 -4.27
N ASP A 53 27.13 -19.72 -3.28
CA ASP A 53 27.39 -18.40 -2.64
C ASP A 53 28.62 -17.60 -3.11
N LYS A 54 29.31 -17.96 -4.18
CA LYS A 54 30.61 -17.29 -4.50
C LYS A 54 30.56 -16.20 -5.56
N GLY A 55 29.38 -15.81 -6.04
CA GLY A 55 29.21 -14.77 -7.05
C GLY A 55 28.39 -13.58 -6.54
N ARG A 56 28.58 -12.40 -7.15
CA ARG A 56 27.82 -11.16 -6.88
C ARG A 56 26.30 -11.36 -6.82
N TRP A 57 25.78 -12.31 -7.59
CA TRP A 57 24.36 -12.65 -7.68
C TRP A 57 23.91 -13.82 -6.78
N GLY A 58 24.83 -14.50 -6.08
CA GLY A 58 24.50 -15.64 -5.22
C GLY A 58 23.55 -15.26 -4.08
N ARG A 59 23.83 -14.13 -3.40
CA ARG A 59 23.06 -13.69 -2.24
C ARG A 59 21.59 -13.36 -2.53
N PRO A 60 21.25 -12.63 -3.61
CA PRO A 60 19.85 -12.49 -4.02
C PRO A 60 19.11 -13.82 -4.24
N PHE A 61 19.74 -14.84 -4.82
CA PHE A 61 19.10 -16.15 -5.00
C PHE A 61 18.90 -16.89 -3.67
N VAL A 62 19.87 -16.80 -2.75
CA VAL A 62 19.73 -17.34 -1.39
C VAL A 62 18.58 -16.64 -0.66
N ALA A 63 18.51 -15.32 -0.73
CA ALA A 63 17.42 -14.54 -0.15
C ALA A 63 16.05 -14.92 -0.74
N LEU A 64 15.98 -15.08 -2.07
CA LEU A 64 14.76 -15.52 -2.75
C LEU A 64 14.32 -16.90 -2.28
N ARG A 65 15.26 -17.84 -2.17
CA ARG A 65 14.99 -19.19 -1.66
C ARG A 65 14.51 -19.16 -0.21
N ALA A 66 15.12 -18.34 0.65
CA ALA A 66 14.72 -18.18 2.04
C ALA A 66 13.29 -17.63 2.15
N GLY A 67 12.95 -16.61 1.35
CA GLY A 67 11.59 -16.08 1.23
C GLY A 67 10.59 -17.08 0.60
N SER A 68 11.05 -18.08 -0.14
CA SER A 68 10.16 -19.08 -0.78
C SER A 68 9.84 -20.29 0.10
N SER A 69 10.54 -20.48 1.22
CA SER A 69 10.39 -21.69 2.05
C SER A 69 9.08 -21.70 2.85
N ASP A 70 8.40 -22.85 2.88
CA ASP A 70 7.13 -23.07 3.59
C ASP A 70 7.28 -23.29 5.11
N THR A 71 8.51 -23.25 5.62
CA THR A 71 8.79 -23.43 7.04
C THR A 71 8.91 -22.07 7.75
N LEU A 72 7.93 -21.79 8.63
CA LEU A 72 8.08 -21.01 9.88
C LEU A 72 7.72 -19.50 9.90
N GLY A 73 6.93 -19.15 10.93
CA GLY A 73 7.05 -17.94 11.77
C GLY A 73 6.35 -16.66 11.31
N THR A 74 5.49 -16.09 12.17
CA THR A 74 4.66 -14.89 11.90
C THR A 74 5.25 -13.58 12.45
N ALA A 75 6.58 -13.47 12.59
CA ALA A 75 7.18 -12.28 13.20
C ALA A 75 7.11 -11.08 12.23
N PRO A 76 6.42 -9.98 12.58
CA PRO A 76 6.22 -8.84 11.69
C PRO A 76 7.48 -7.97 11.52
N SER A 77 8.56 -8.25 12.25
CA SER A 77 9.84 -7.52 12.16
C SER A 77 10.99 -8.49 12.42
N GLN A 78 12.07 -8.37 11.65
CA GLN A 78 13.27 -9.20 11.81
C GLN A 78 14.55 -8.38 11.61
N PHE A 79 15.55 -8.63 12.45
CA PHE A 79 16.88 -8.07 12.34
C PHE A 79 17.80 -9.06 11.64
N THR A 80 18.70 -8.55 10.80
CA THR A 80 19.70 -9.38 10.15
C THR A 80 20.66 -9.97 11.19
N LYS A 81 21.05 -11.24 10.99
CA LYS A 81 22.11 -11.91 11.76
C LYS A 81 23.38 -12.11 10.93
N LEU A 82 23.41 -11.55 9.72
CA LEU A 82 24.51 -11.71 8.79
C LEU A 82 25.63 -10.73 9.11
N ASP A 83 26.86 -11.24 9.12
CA ASP A 83 28.06 -10.43 9.25
C ASP A 83 28.23 -9.53 8.03
N ASP A 84 28.89 -8.39 8.22
CA ASP A 84 29.03 -7.37 7.18
C ASP A 84 29.66 -7.89 5.88
N ALA A 85 30.55 -8.88 5.97
CA ALA A 85 31.20 -9.50 4.82
C ALA A 85 30.25 -10.29 3.91
N ASP A 86 29.15 -10.81 4.46
CA ASP A 86 28.20 -11.68 3.75
C ASP A 86 26.93 -10.94 3.29
N LYS A 87 26.84 -9.64 3.58
CA LYS A 87 25.70 -8.82 3.14
C LYS A 87 25.82 -8.55 1.64
N TRP A 88 24.68 -8.53 0.95
CA TRP A 88 24.65 -8.07 -0.43
C TRP A 88 25.08 -6.59 -0.51
N ARG A 89 25.71 -6.21 -1.63
CA ARG A 89 26.19 -4.84 -1.88
C ARG A 89 25.91 -4.45 -3.33
N GLY A 90 25.49 -3.20 -3.50
CA GLY A 90 25.26 -2.59 -4.81
C GLY A 90 24.81 -1.15 -4.63
N THR A 91 24.48 -0.51 -5.75
CA THR A 91 23.87 0.83 -5.74
C THR A 91 22.42 0.76 -5.24
N PRO A 92 21.83 1.88 -4.76
CA PRO A 92 20.41 1.94 -4.42
C PRO A 92 19.51 1.49 -5.58
N GLU A 93 19.84 1.84 -6.82
CA GLU A 93 19.08 1.46 -8.02
C GLU A 93 19.14 -0.05 -8.29
N GLU A 94 20.31 -0.66 -8.10
CA GLU A 94 20.44 -2.12 -8.17
C GLU A 94 19.66 -2.81 -7.06
N ALA A 95 19.69 -2.26 -5.85
CA ALA A 95 18.93 -2.76 -4.71
C ALA A 95 17.43 -2.71 -4.99
N ALA A 96 16.93 -1.58 -5.49
CA ALA A 96 15.55 -1.38 -5.92
C ALA A 96 15.11 -2.41 -6.96
N ASN A 97 15.94 -2.69 -7.96
CA ASN A 97 15.63 -3.69 -8.98
C ASN A 97 15.56 -5.12 -8.39
N ILE A 98 16.47 -5.47 -7.49
CA ILE A 98 16.45 -6.76 -6.78
C ILE A 98 15.22 -6.89 -5.90
N ILE A 99 14.85 -5.84 -5.17
CA ILE A 99 13.66 -5.85 -4.31
C ILE A 99 12.40 -5.95 -5.14
N ARG A 100 12.24 -5.14 -6.20
CA ARG A 100 11.09 -5.20 -7.11
C ARG A 100 10.94 -6.60 -7.71
N ALA A 101 12.03 -7.20 -8.18
CA ALA A 101 12.01 -8.56 -8.72
C ALA A 101 11.67 -9.61 -7.65
N GLY A 102 12.32 -9.56 -6.48
CA GLY A 102 12.11 -10.50 -5.39
C GLY A 102 10.70 -10.44 -4.82
N MET A 103 10.22 -9.26 -4.48
CA MET A 103 8.86 -9.06 -3.94
C MET A 103 7.77 -9.35 -4.99
N SER A 104 8.00 -9.02 -6.27
CA SER A 104 7.07 -9.43 -7.34
C SER A 104 6.94 -10.95 -7.44
N TYR A 105 8.05 -11.69 -7.29
CA TYR A 105 8.02 -13.15 -7.22
C TYR A 105 7.30 -13.66 -5.96
N LEU A 106 7.41 -12.95 -4.83
CA LEU A 106 6.80 -13.34 -3.56
C LEU A 106 5.31 -12.95 -3.41
N GLY A 107 4.76 -12.19 -4.36
CA GLY A 107 3.32 -11.89 -4.42
C GLY A 107 2.94 -10.41 -4.46
N SER A 108 3.92 -9.50 -4.45
CA SER A 108 3.70 -8.04 -4.54
C SER A 108 4.17 -7.50 -5.90
N PRO A 109 3.31 -7.51 -6.94
CA PRO A 109 3.72 -7.19 -8.32
C PRO A 109 4.06 -5.70 -8.56
N GLU A 110 3.83 -4.84 -7.57
CA GLU A 110 4.11 -3.41 -7.64
C GLU A 110 4.75 -2.94 -6.34
N VAL A 111 5.98 -2.42 -6.42
CA VAL A 111 6.80 -2.06 -5.27
C VAL A 111 7.46 -0.71 -5.50
N HIS A 112 7.29 0.16 -4.50
CA HIS A 112 7.74 1.54 -4.52
C HIS A 112 8.50 1.89 -3.24
N PHE A 113 9.23 3.00 -3.27
CA PHE A 113 10.17 3.36 -2.22
C PHE A 113 9.97 4.79 -1.75
N LEU A 114 10.12 4.99 -0.43
CA LEU A 114 10.12 6.31 0.20
C LEU A 114 11.26 6.37 1.21
N ARG A 115 11.59 7.58 1.66
CA ARG A 115 12.49 7.78 2.80
C ARG A 115 11.73 7.91 4.12
N ILE A 116 12.40 7.55 5.22
CA ILE A 116 11.93 7.90 6.55
C ILE A 116 12.37 9.34 6.86
N ASP A 117 11.40 10.24 7.03
CA ASP A 117 11.61 11.63 7.40
C ASP A 117 10.45 12.17 8.26
N GLU A 118 10.44 13.49 8.51
CA GLU A 118 9.40 14.12 9.32
C GLU A 118 7.99 13.88 8.75
N LYS A 119 7.81 13.96 7.42
CA LYS A 119 6.49 13.85 6.78
C LYS A 119 6.02 12.41 6.73
N THR A 120 6.89 11.46 6.38
CA THR A 120 6.51 10.03 6.35
C THR A 120 6.24 9.49 7.75
N ARG A 121 6.95 9.98 8.79
CA ARG A 121 6.65 9.67 10.20
C ARG A 121 5.28 10.17 10.67
N LYS A 122 4.73 11.24 10.10
CA LYS A 122 3.36 11.71 10.41
C LYS A 122 2.27 10.73 9.96
N LEU A 123 2.59 9.81 9.06
CA LEU A 123 1.65 8.81 8.54
C LEU A 123 1.54 7.58 9.44
N PHE A 124 2.47 7.40 10.38
CA PHE A 124 2.40 6.36 11.40
C PHE A 124 1.30 6.67 12.42
N THR A 125 0.82 5.64 13.11
CA THR A 125 -0.13 5.84 14.22
C THR A 125 0.63 6.32 15.46
N LYS A 126 0.09 7.32 16.16
CA LYS A 126 0.77 8.00 17.29
C LYS A 126 1.24 7.06 18.42
N ASP A 127 0.42 6.05 18.72
CA ASP A 127 0.68 5.11 19.82
C ASP A 127 1.42 3.84 19.35
N ALA A 128 1.81 3.78 18.08
CA ALA A 128 2.50 2.61 17.55
C ALA A 128 4.00 2.72 17.86
N SER A 129 4.56 1.67 18.47
CA SER A 129 5.98 1.65 18.85
C SER A 129 6.88 1.77 17.61
N THR A 130 7.69 2.82 17.55
CA THR A 130 8.75 2.99 16.55
C THR A 130 10.08 2.39 16.97
N GLU A 131 10.15 1.78 18.16
CA GLU A 131 11.38 1.26 18.77
C GLU A 131 12.14 0.35 17.80
N ASN A 132 11.44 -0.57 17.11
CA ASN A 132 12.07 -1.46 16.14
C ASN A 132 12.64 -0.72 14.92
N LEU A 133 12.01 0.38 14.49
CA LEU A 133 12.52 1.19 13.37
C LEU A 133 13.84 1.86 13.76
N ASP A 134 13.88 2.41 14.97
CA ASP A 134 15.02 3.15 15.49
C ASP A 134 16.17 2.18 15.87
N LEU A 135 15.87 1.04 16.51
CA LEU A 135 16.82 -0.07 16.76
C LEU A 135 17.37 -0.65 15.46
N GLY A 136 16.54 -0.74 14.43
CA GLY A 136 16.93 -1.26 13.11
C GLY A 136 17.73 -0.27 12.28
N ASN A 137 17.89 0.98 12.74
CA ASN A 137 18.48 2.07 11.98
C ASN A 137 17.85 2.22 10.59
N CYS A 138 16.52 2.04 10.51
CA CYS A 138 15.82 2.05 9.23
C CYS A 138 15.82 3.45 8.62
N LYS A 139 16.04 3.53 7.31
CA LYS A 139 16.13 4.78 6.54
C LYS A 139 15.19 4.80 5.34
N SER A 140 14.94 3.64 4.75
CA SER A 140 14.11 3.48 3.58
C SER A 140 12.80 2.78 3.94
N ILE A 141 11.73 3.19 3.29
CA ILE A 141 10.40 2.57 3.35
C ILE A 141 10.18 1.83 2.04
N ILE A 142 9.69 0.60 2.12
CA ILE A 142 9.26 -0.19 0.97
C ILE A 142 7.75 -0.30 1.02
N VAL A 143 7.06 0.14 -0.04
CA VAL A 143 5.62 0.04 -0.20
C VAL A 143 5.33 -1.07 -1.22
N ALA A 144 5.04 -2.26 -0.71
CA ALA A 144 4.71 -3.44 -1.50
C ALA A 144 3.18 -3.57 -1.64
N MET A 145 2.72 -3.51 -2.89
CA MET A 145 1.30 -3.56 -3.23
C MET A 145 0.91 -4.95 -3.70
N ILE A 146 -0.21 -5.45 -3.19
CA ILE A 146 -0.77 -6.75 -3.55
C ILE A 146 -1.94 -6.52 -4.50
N GLN A 147 -1.99 -7.29 -5.59
CA GLN A 147 -3.11 -7.25 -6.52
C GLN A 147 -4.28 -8.08 -5.98
N LYS A 148 -5.48 -7.50 -6.02
CA LYS A 148 -6.74 -8.19 -5.74
C LYS A 148 -7.25 -8.90 -6.98
N ASP A 149 -7.93 -10.02 -6.78
CA ASP A 149 -8.61 -10.71 -7.87
C ASP A 149 -9.90 -9.95 -8.25
N THR A 150 -9.93 -9.40 -9.47
CA THR A 150 -11.09 -8.66 -9.99
C THR A 150 -12.21 -9.59 -10.47
N ALA A 151 -11.90 -10.83 -10.86
CA ALA A 151 -12.88 -11.77 -11.41
C ALA A 151 -13.77 -12.36 -10.32
N LEU A 152 -13.17 -12.75 -9.19
CA LEU A 152 -13.86 -13.18 -7.97
C LEU A 152 -14.58 -12.00 -7.31
N GLY A 153 -13.91 -10.84 -7.28
CA GLY A 153 -14.50 -9.59 -6.81
C GLY A 153 -15.87 -9.35 -7.45
N ARG A 154 -15.92 -9.18 -8.78
CA ARG A 154 -17.15 -8.84 -9.53
C ARG A 154 -18.33 -9.80 -9.32
N ARG A 155 -18.12 -10.97 -8.72
CA ARG A 155 -19.17 -11.96 -8.44
C ARG A 155 -19.62 -11.97 -6.98
N GLY A 156 -19.31 -10.92 -6.22
CA GLY A 156 -19.66 -10.80 -4.80
C GLY A 156 -18.78 -11.65 -3.88
N GLY A 157 -17.81 -12.38 -4.43
CA GLY A 157 -16.70 -12.92 -3.66
C GLY A 157 -15.94 -11.73 -3.12
N GLY A 158 -15.84 -11.62 -1.80
CA GLY A 158 -15.11 -10.52 -1.21
C GLY A 158 -13.62 -10.54 -1.55
N ASP A 159 -12.80 -9.99 -0.68
CA ASP A 159 -11.36 -10.02 -0.87
C ASP A 159 -10.66 -10.94 0.14
N PRO A 160 -10.84 -12.28 0.04
CA PRO A 160 -10.12 -13.20 0.90
C PRO A 160 -8.62 -13.14 0.59
N PHE A 161 -8.23 -12.95 -0.69
CA PHE A 161 -6.84 -12.97 -1.12
C PHE A 161 -5.99 -11.92 -0.40
N GLY A 162 -6.41 -10.66 -0.40
CA GLY A 162 -5.61 -9.56 0.14
C GLY A 162 -5.30 -9.68 1.64
N TYR A 163 -6.17 -10.30 2.45
CA TYR A 163 -5.94 -10.49 3.89
C TYR A 163 -5.39 -11.87 4.25
N SER A 164 -5.89 -12.95 3.63
CA SER A 164 -5.44 -14.32 3.94
C SER A 164 -4.01 -14.59 3.49
N HIS A 165 -3.58 -13.99 2.38
CA HIS A 165 -2.22 -14.14 1.87
C HIS A 165 -1.25 -13.14 2.51
N ASN A 166 -1.76 -12.08 3.16
CA ASN A 166 -0.92 -11.03 3.71
C ASN A 166 0.11 -11.57 4.69
N SER A 167 -0.31 -12.41 5.65
CA SER A 167 0.61 -12.96 6.66
C SER A 167 1.74 -13.77 6.04
N VAL A 168 1.44 -14.53 4.98
CA VAL A 168 2.43 -15.33 4.24
C VAL A 168 3.36 -14.43 3.44
N ILE A 169 2.83 -13.54 2.60
CA ILE A 169 3.61 -12.62 1.78
C ILE A 169 4.51 -11.77 2.69
N ASN A 170 3.97 -11.27 3.79
CA ASN A 170 4.69 -10.41 4.72
C ASN A 170 5.90 -11.09 5.35
N ALA A 171 5.72 -12.31 5.87
CA ALA A 171 6.81 -13.08 6.44
C ALA A 171 7.90 -13.40 5.40
N ARG A 172 7.50 -13.71 4.17
CA ARG A 172 8.41 -14.04 3.06
C ARG A 172 9.22 -12.84 2.58
N GLU A 173 8.59 -11.68 2.45
CA GLU A 173 9.23 -10.44 2.02
C GLU A 173 10.22 -9.90 3.07
N ILE A 174 9.88 -9.98 4.36
CA ILE A 174 10.81 -9.63 5.45
C ILE A 174 12.02 -10.56 5.44
N LYS A 175 11.80 -11.89 5.31
CA LYS A 175 12.88 -12.87 5.21
C LYS A 175 13.79 -12.61 4.01
N PHE A 176 13.21 -12.21 2.88
CA PHE A 176 13.99 -11.85 1.70
C PHE A 176 14.98 -10.72 2.02
N ILE A 177 14.52 -9.62 2.62
CA ILE A 177 15.39 -8.48 2.97
C ILE A 177 16.42 -8.86 4.03
N THR A 178 16.03 -9.61 5.07
CA THR A 178 16.98 -10.03 6.11
C THR A 178 18.05 -10.97 5.60
N ASN A 179 17.75 -11.80 4.60
CA ASN A 179 18.74 -12.66 3.95
C ASN A 179 19.60 -11.93 2.90
N LEU A 180 19.20 -10.74 2.45
CA LEU A 180 20.12 -9.82 1.77
C LEU A 180 21.14 -9.21 2.74
N GLY A 181 20.90 -9.30 4.05
CA GLY A 181 21.79 -8.80 5.08
C GLY A 181 21.36 -7.49 5.72
N TYR A 182 20.09 -7.10 5.58
CA TYR A 182 19.56 -5.82 6.04
C TYR A 182 18.39 -6.03 7.00
N ASN A 183 18.26 -5.17 8.01
CA ASN A 183 17.10 -5.16 8.90
C ASN A 183 15.83 -4.87 8.11
N CYS A 184 14.74 -5.54 8.47
CA CYS A 184 13.43 -5.30 7.86
C CYS A 184 12.33 -5.33 8.90
N VAL A 185 11.66 -4.21 9.06
CA VAL A 185 10.67 -3.96 10.10
C VAL A 185 9.35 -3.63 9.42
N SER A 186 8.27 -4.31 9.76
CA SER A 186 6.95 -3.85 9.31
C SER A 186 6.67 -2.49 9.92
N VAL A 187 6.25 -1.53 9.09
CA VAL A 187 5.85 -0.22 9.58
C VAL A 187 4.63 -0.40 10.50
N PRO A 188 4.65 0.17 11.73
CA PRO A 188 3.57 0.00 12.68
C PRO A 188 2.27 0.73 12.25
N ASN A 189 1.20 -0.04 11.99
CA ASN A 189 -0.15 0.44 11.65
C ASN A 189 -0.14 1.69 10.70
N PRO A 190 0.38 1.54 9.48
CA PRO A 190 0.59 2.65 8.56
C PRO A 190 -0.73 3.21 8.04
N ALA A 191 -0.77 4.50 7.72
CA ALA A 191 -1.80 5.05 6.86
C ALA A 191 -1.56 4.56 5.42
N ASN A 192 -2.17 3.41 5.08
CA ASN A 192 -1.97 2.67 3.84
C ASN A 192 -2.04 3.54 2.57
N SER A 193 -3.17 4.19 2.29
CA SER A 193 -3.36 4.91 1.03
C SER A 193 -2.32 6.04 0.82
N PRO A 194 -2.02 6.90 1.82
CA PRO A 194 -0.94 7.88 1.72
C PRO A 194 0.41 7.32 1.29
N PHE A 195 0.85 6.17 1.81
CA PHE A 195 2.13 5.58 1.40
C PHE A 195 2.14 5.20 -0.08
N GLY A 196 1.06 4.57 -0.56
CA GLY A 196 0.96 4.19 -1.98
C GLY A 196 0.89 5.39 -2.92
N ILE A 197 0.28 6.49 -2.48
CA ILE A 197 0.18 7.73 -3.26
C ILE A 197 1.51 8.47 -3.30
N LEU A 198 2.15 8.63 -2.15
CA LEU A 198 3.39 9.39 -2.03
C LEU A 198 4.56 8.68 -2.71
N ALA A 199 4.58 7.34 -2.66
CA ALA A 199 5.58 6.53 -3.34
C ALA A 199 5.33 6.39 -4.85
N GLY A 200 4.31 7.07 -5.41
CA GLY A 200 4.08 7.06 -6.86
C GLY A 200 3.38 5.82 -7.43
N GLY A 201 2.89 4.91 -6.58
CA GLY A 201 2.18 3.71 -7.05
C GLY A 201 0.69 3.90 -7.28
N ALA A 202 0.12 5.03 -6.84
CA ALA A 202 -1.31 5.30 -6.97
C ALA A 202 -1.64 6.79 -6.93
N GLU A 203 -2.87 7.12 -7.35
CA GLU A 203 -3.51 8.40 -7.05
C GLU A 203 -4.69 8.21 -6.09
N LEU A 204 -5.09 9.29 -5.42
CA LEU A 204 -6.31 9.31 -4.60
C LEU A 204 -7.55 9.31 -5.51
N SER A 205 -8.45 8.34 -5.29
CA SER A 205 -9.71 8.22 -6.02
C SER A 205 -10.92 8.72 -5.21
N ARG A 206 -12.08 8.80 -5.87
CA ARG A 206 -13.40 9.07 -5.24
C ARG A 206 -13.75 8.12 -4.10
N ILE A 207 -13.21 6.91 -4.11
CA ILE A 207 -13.49 5.88 -3.10
C ILE A 207 -12.75 6.16 -1.77
N ASP A 208 -12.05 7.30 -1.64
CA ASP A 208 -11.18 7.62 -0.50
C ASP A 208 -10.00 6.63 -0.35
N HIS A 209 -9.55 6.07 -1.48
CA HIS A 209 -8.52 5.03 -1.54
C HIS A 209 -7.61 5.15 -2.76
N SER A 210 -6.45 4.50 -2.68
CA SER A 210 -5.44 4.39 -3.73
C SER A 210 -5.96 3.66 -4.97
N CYS A 211 -5.79 4.27 -6.14
CA CYS A 211 -6.04 3.66 -7.44
C CYS A 211 -4.74 3.65 -8.24
N SER A 212 -4.26 2.47 -8.63
CA SER A 212 -3.04 2.29 -9.41
C SER A 212 -3.30 2.55 -10.90
N PRO A 213 -2.40 3.23 -11.63
CA PRO A 213 -2.47 3.33 -13.08
C PRO A 213 -2.38 1.98 -13.80
N ARG A 214 -1.79 0.97 -13.13
CA ARG A 214 -1.55 -0.36 -13.69
C ARG A 214 -2.70 -1.32 -13.39
N PHE A 215 -3.22 -1.29 -12.17
CA PHE A 215 -4.19 -2.28 -11.66
C PHE A 215 -5.53 -1.66 -11.25
N GLY A 216 -5.70 -0.35 -11.40
CA GLY A 216 -6.89 0.36 -10.96
C GLY A 216 -7.09 0.28 -9.46
N MET A 217 -8.34 0.08 -9.04
CA MET A 217 -8.70 -0.11 -7.64
C MET A 217 -8.44 -1.55 -7.17
N ALA A 218 -7.96 -2.44 -8.04
CA ALA A 218 -7.61 -3.82 -7.71
C ALA A 218 -6.24 -3.96 -7.01
N ILE A 219 -5.88 -2.98 -6.17
CA ILE A 219 -4.65 -2.99 -5.37
C ILE A 219 -4.94 -2.92 -3.88
N LYS A 220 -3.96 -3.38 -3.11
CA LYS A 220 -3.88 -3.27 -1.66
C LYS A 220 -2.52 -2.71 -1.29
N VAL A 221 -2.52 -1.54 -0.66
CA VAL A 221 -1.33 -0.97 -0.03
C VAL A 221 -1.26 -1.48 1.41
N PHE A 222 -0.86 -2.75 1.58
CA PHE A 222 -0.90 -3.42 2.89
C PHE A 222 0.47 -3.65 3.50
N ASN A 223 1.46 -3.91 2.67
CA ASN A 223 2.80 -4.26 3.11
C ASN A 223 3.68 -3.01 3.01
N VAL A 224 3.86 -2.34 4.14
CA VAL A 224 4.78 -1.21 4.26
C VAL A 224 5.89 -1.64 5.20
N TYR A 225 7.12 -1.71 4.69
CA TYR A 225 8.30 -2.08 5.44
C TYR A 225 9.23 -0.90 5.62
N ALA A 226 10.11 -1.00 6.59
CA ALA A 226 11.23 -0.11 6.79
C ALA A 226 12.52 -0.94 6.88
N THR A 227 13.59 -0.45 6.28
CA THR A 227 14.87 -1.14 6.22
C THR A 227 16.04 -0.16 6.33
N ASP A 228 17.18 -0.64 6.83
CA ASP A 228 18.47 0.06 6.81
C ASP A 228 19.18 -0.05 5.45
N LEU A 229 18.66 -0.86 4.52
CA LEU A 229 19.09 -0.85 3.12
C LEU A 229 18.76 0.48 2.46
N GLU A 230 19.77 1.12 1.88
CA GLU A 230 19.60 2.35 1.11
C GLU A 230 18.88 2.05 -0.21
N LEU A 231 17.81 2.79 -0.46
CA LEU A 231 16.95 2.66 -1.63
C LEU A 231 16.67 4.04 -2.23
N PRO A 232 16.41 4.12 -3.55
CA PRO A 232 15.97 5.36 -4.17
C PRO A 232 14.63 5.79 -3.59
N GLU A 233 14.28 7.06 -3.82
CA GLU A 233 12.98 7.62 -3.45
C GLU A 233 12.13 7.76 -4.72
N ASP A 234 10.97 7.11 -4.73
CA ASP A 234 9.95 7.34 -5.75
C ASP A 234 9.10 8.56 -5.33
N THR A 235 8.44 9.19 -6.29
CA THR A 235 7.67 10.43 -6.06
C THR A 235 6.22 10.30 -6.52
N PRO A 236 5.30 11.15 -6.02
CA PRO A 236 3.90 11.09 -6.44
C PRO A 236 3.73 11.20 -7.95
N ILE A 237 2.60 10.73 -8.48
CA ILE A 237 2.32 10.71 -9.91
C ILE A 237 1.03 11.45 -10.29
N ASP A 238 0.92 11.83 -11.56
CA ASP A 238 -0.31 12.23 -12.24
C ASP A 238 -0.56 11.28 -13.42
N ALA A 239 -1.54 10.39 -13.24
CA ALA A 239 -2.11 9.51 -14.25
C ALA A 239 -3.51 10.01 -14.66
N GLY A 240 -3.93 11.20 -14.21
CA GLY A 240 -5.26 11.76 -14.41
C GLY A 240 -6.40 11.00 -13.72
N ILE A 241 -6.10 10.06 -12.83
CA ILE A 241 -7.12 9.28 -12.11
C ILE A 241 -7.93 10.18 -11.18
N HIS A 242 -7.24 11.06 -10.43
CA HIS A 242 -7.92 12.00 -9.54
C HIS A 242 -8.85 12.93 -10.32
N ARG A 243 -8.36 13.46 -11.47
CA ARG A 243 -9.16 14.28 -12.39
C ARG A 243 -10.35 13.53 -13.00
N PHE A 244 -10.17 12.27 -13.36
CA PHE A 244 -11.25 11.43 -13.90
C PHE A 244 -12.40 11.23 -12.90
N CYS A 245 -12.06 11.16 -11.61
CA CYS A 245 -13.03 10.97 -10.54
C CYS A 245 -14.04 12.14 -10.41
N TYR A 246 -13.72 13.35 -10.87
CA TYR A 246 -14.66 14.50 -10.84
C TYR A 246 -15.94 14.22 -11.62
N THR A 247 -15.83 13.48 -12.72
CA THR A 247 -16.94 13.19 -13.64
C THR A 247 -17.50 11.78 -13.51
N CYS A 248 -16.64 10.77 -13.27
CA CYS A 248 -17.05 9.37 -13.46
C CYS A 248 -18.16 8.89 -12.53
N LYS A 249 -17.99 9.05 -11.21
CA LYS A 249 -18.99 8.75 -10.16
C LYS A 249 -19.58 7.32 -10.10
N VAL A 250 -19.29 6.43 -11.03
CA VAL A 250 -19.78 5.04 -11.09
C VAL A 250 -19.67 4.29 -9.76
N CYS A 251 -18.57 4.46 -9.03
CA CYS A 251 -18.40 3.80 -7.74
C CYS A 251 -19.41 4.25 -6.67
N ALA A 252 -19.78 5.54 -6.69
CA ALA A 252 -20.73 6.13 -5.75
C ALA A 252 -22.18 5.81 -6.17
N GLU A 253 -22.47 5.80 -7.48
CA GLU A 253 -23.75 5.30 -8.02
C GLU A 253 -23.99 3.84 -7.61
N ASN A 254 -23.00 2.97 -7.79
CA ASN A 254 -23.10 1.57 -7.36
C ASN A 254 -23.21 1.43 -5.83
N CYS A 255 -22.58 2.33 -5.07
CA CYS A 255 -22.70 2.33 -3.61
C CYS A 255 -24.14 2.65 -3.17
N GLU A 256 -24.80 3.61 -3.82
CA GLU A 256 -26.21 3.95 -3.58
C GLU A 256 -27.15 2.81 -3.97
N LEU A 257 -26.93 2.22 -5.16
CA LEU A 257 -27.75 1.12 -5.67
C LEU A 257 -27.69 -0.11 -4.76
N GLN A 258 -26.51 -0.48 -4.27
CA GLN A 258 -26.34 -1.63 -3.39
C GLN A 258 -26.57 -1.32 -1.91
N GLY A 259 -26.57 -0.03 -1.54
CA GLY A 259 -26.76 0.45 -0.18
C GLY A 259 -28.20 0.75 0.18
N ASP A 260 -29.18 0.28 -0.61
CA ASP A 260 -30.62 0.53 -0.40
C ASP A 260 -30.95 2.04 -0.38
N GLY A 261 -30.38 2.78 -1.34
CA GLY A 261 -30.53 4.24 -1.44
C GLY A 261 -29.61 5.04 -0.52
N VAL A 262 -28.74 4.37 0.26
CA VAL A 262 -27.75 5.02 1.12
C VAL A 262 -26.35 4.80 0.54
N SER A 263 -25.70 5.89 0.10
CA SER A 263 -24.30 5.84 -0.34
C SER A 263 -23.33 6.26 0.76
N ALA A 264 -22.30 5.45 0.99
CA ALA A 264 -21.13 5.84 1.78
C ALA A 264 -20.18 6.77 1.01
N LEU A 265 -20.31 6.85 -0.31
CA LEU A 265 -19.43 7.62 -1.17
C LEU A 265 -20.10 8.92 -1.61
N SER A 266 -19.32 10.00 -1.59
CA SER A 266 -19.78 11.31 -2.04
C SER A 266 -20.12 11.31 -3.54
N MET A 267 -21.29 11.84 -3.87
CA MET A 267 -21.73 12.14 -5.24
C MET A 267 -21.35 13.57 -5.68
N GLU A 268 -20.74 14.37 -4.80
CA GLU A 268 -20.33 15.73 -5.12
C GLU A 268 -19.26 15.75 -6.20
N THR A 269 -19.35 16.71 -7.11
CA THR A 269 -18.33 16.87 -8.16
C THR A 269 -17.00 17.25 -7.53
N GLU A 270 -16.99 18.27 -6.66
CA GLU A 270 -15.79 18.77 -6.01
C GLU A 270 -15.46 17.99 -4.73
N PRO A 271 -14.17 17.70 -4.47
CA PRO A 271 -13.73 17.21 -3.17
C PRO A 271 -13.76 18.33 -2.14
N THR A 272 -13.85 17.97 -0.85
CA THR A 272 -13.92 18.94 0.25
C THR A 272 -12.79 18.75 1.24
N TRP A 273 -12.50 19.80 2.02
CA TRP A 273 -11.68 19.73 3.23
C TRP A 273 -12.51 19.35 4.46
N ASP A 274 -13.83 19.54 4.38
CA ASP A 274 -14.76 19.34 5.47
C ASP A 274 -14.96 17.85 5.76
N LEU A 275 -14.72 17.47 7.01
CA LEU A 275 -14.92 16.11 7.45
C LEU A 275 -16.44 15.78 7.48
N PRO A 276 -16.88 14.64 6.93
CA PRO A 276 -18.29 14.24 7.01
C PRO A 276 -18.73 14.06 8.47
N THR A 277 -20.03 14.15 8.71
CA THR A 277 -20.66 14.25 10.04
C THR A 277 -20.17 13.16 11.01
N ARG A 278 -19.95 13.58 12.25
CA ARG A 278 -19.41 12.76 13.33
C ARG A 278 -20.38 11.65 13.70
N LEU A 279 -19.92 10.40 13.71
CA LEU A 279 -20.75 9.33 14.25
C LEU A 279 -20.88 9.50 15.76
N PRO A 280 -22.10 9.38 16.31
CA PRO A 280 -22.26 9.17 17.73
C PRO A 280 -21.68 7.78 18.06
N ALA A 281 -20.72 7.74 18.99
CA ALA A 281 -20.35 6.54 19.69
C ALA A 281 -21.53 6.04 20.53
N SER A 282 -21.47 4.79 20.96
CA SER A 282 -22.52 4.14 21.75
C SER A 282 -22.85 4.86 23.07
N ASP A 283 -21.99 5.75 23.53
CA ASP A 283 -22.15 6.58 24.73
C ASP A 283 -22.68 8.00 24.45
N GLY A 284 -23.04 8.30 23.20
CA GLY A 284 -23.51 9.62 22.77
C GLY A 284 -22.40 10.65 22.51
N SER A 285 -21.12 10.30 22.71
CA SER A 285 -20.00 11.15 22.31
C SER A 285 -19.81 11.11 20.79
N THR A 286 -19.33 12.20 20.18
CA THR A 286 -18.98 12.21 18.76
C THR A 286 -17.47 12.04 18.60
N PHE A 287 -17.00 11.10 17.77
CA PHE A 287 -15.57 10.97 17.47
C PHE A 287 -15.29 11.22 15.99
N ASP A 288 -14.38 12.15 15.71
CA ASP A 288 -13.86 12.34 14.36
C ASP A 288 -13.02 11.09 14.02
N TYR A 289 -13.45 10.29 13.05
CA TYR A 289 -12.74 9.07 12.62
C TYR A 289 -12.01 9.27 11.28
N LYS A 290 -12.04 10.49 10.74
CA LYS A 290 -11.37 10.91 9.51
C LYS A 290 -10.28 11.94 9.82
N ARG A 291 -9.15 11.83 9.14
CA ARG A 291 -8.01 12.75 9.31
C ARG A 291 -8.25 14.03 8.49
N PRO A 292 -8.09 15.23 9.06
CA PRO A 292 -8.10 16.49 8.31
C PRO A 292 -6.82 16.64 7.47
N GLY A 293 -6.73 17.71 6.68
CA GLY A 293 -5.52 18.07 5.93
C GLY A 293 -5.38 17.43 4.55
N VAL A 294 -6.40 16.74 4.03
CA VAL A 294 -6.44 16.27 2.64
C VAL A 294 -7.79 16.62 2.03
N LYS A 295 -7.79 17.34 0.90
CA LYS A 295 -9.01 17.65 0.15
C LYS A 295 -9.42 16.42 -0.65
N LYS A 296 -10.58 15.84 -0.33
CA LYS A 296 -11.01 14.59 -0.95
C LYS A 296 -12.52 14.36 -0.90
N TRP A 297 -12.97 13.36 -1.65
CA TRP A 297 -14.27 12.75 -1.44
C TRP A 297 -14.15 11.78 -0.27
N PHE A 298 -14.66 12.19 0.89
CA PHE A 298 -14.65 11.33 2.06
C PHE A 298 -15.63 10.18 1.87
N CYS A 299 -15.18 8.96 2.17
CA CYS A 299 -16.05 7.79 2.30
C CYS A 299 -16.59 7.70 3.74
N ASP A 300 -17.88 7.83 3.96
CA ASP A 300 -18.49 7.62 5.26
C ASP A 300 -18.71 6.12 5.51
N PHE A 301 -17.69 5.48 6.11
CA PHE A 301 -17.71 4.04 6.36
C PHE A 301 -18.84 3.58 7.29
N ALA A 302 -19.48 4.49 8.03
CA ALA A 302 -20.64 4.15 8.86
C ALA A 302 -21.86 3.74 8.04
N TYR A 303 -22.01 4.40 6.89
CA TYR A 303 -23.09 4.15 5.94
C TYR A 303 -22.71 3.08 4.90
N CYS A 304 -21.53 2.46 5.04
CA CYS A 304 -21.07 1.42 4.12
C CYS A 304 -21.87 0.13 4.34
N ARG A 305 -22.84 -0.11 3.45
CA ARG A 305 -23.70 -1.31 3.46
C ARG A 305 -23.31 -2.33 2.39
N CYS A 306 -22.57 -1.92 1.35
CA CYS A 306 -22.06 -2.81 0.30
C CYS A 306 -20.60 -3.19 0.62
N ILE A 307 -20.30 -4.49 0.71
CA ILE A 307 -18.98 -4.91 1.20
C ILE A 307 -17.86 -4.76 0.13
N HIS A 308 -18.16 -4.67 -1.18
CA HIS A 308 -17.07 -4.53 -2.19
C HIS A 308 -17.39 -3.85 -3.54
N ALA A 309 -18.63 -3.47 -3.84
CA ALA A 309 -19.00 -3.06 -5.20
C ALA A 309 -18.27 -1.82 -5.73
N CYS A 310 -18.05 -0.83 -4.88
CA CYS A 310 -17.45 0.45 -5.28
C CYS A 310 -16.08 0.29 -5.94
N TRP A 311 -15.24 -0.64 -5.44
CA TRP A 311 -13.93 -0.86 -6.04
C TRP A 311 -13.95 -1.87 -7.17
N GLN A 312 -14.93 -2.78 -7.26
CA GLN A 312 -14.99 -3.84 -8.27
C GLN A 312 -15.32 -3.30 -9.66
N ASP A 313 -16.25 -2.35 -9.71
CA ASP A 313 -16.79 -1.78 -10.94
C ASP A 313 -16.03 -0.53 -11.41
N CYS A 314 -14.97 -0.15 -10.69
CA CYS A 314 -14.14 0.98 -11.11
C CYS A 314 -13.63 0.78 -12.54
N THR A 315 -13.83 1.78 -13.40
CA THR A 315 -13.39 1.79 -14.81
C THR A 315 -11.90 1.44 -14.94
N PHE A 316 -11.07 1.87 -13.97
CA PHE A 316 -9.63 1.59 -13.98
C PHE A 316 -9.27 0.13 -13.69
N ASN A 317 -10.20 -0.74 -13.24
CA ASN A 317 -9.95 -2.17 -13.17
C ASN A 317 -10.00 -2.86 -14.54
N GLN A 318 -10.60 -2.21 -15.53
CA GLN A 318 -10.80 -2.80 -16.86
C GLN A 318 -9.60 -2.61 -17.77
N LEU A 319 -8.60 -1.81 -17.40
CA LEU A 319 -7.54 -1.25 -18.26
C LEU A 319 -6.75 -2.21 -19.17
N ASN A 320 -6.89 -3.52 -19.00
CA ASN A 320 -6.23 -4.54 -19.81
C ASN A 320 -7.19 -5.34 -20.72
N HIS A 321 -8.49 -4.99 -20.78
CA HIS A 321 -9.52 -5.81 -21.42
C HIS A 321 -10.20 -5.17 -22.66
N ALA A 322 -9.99 -3.89 -22.97
CA ALA A 322 -10.59 -3.21 -24.14
C ALA A 322 -9.61 -2.31 -24.93
N PHE A 323 -9.82 -2.20 -26.25
CA PHE A 323 -9.05 -1.32 -27.15
C PHE A 323 -9.08 0.16 -26.76
N ALA A 324 -10.14 0.61 -26.08
CA ALA A 324 -10.28 1.98 -25.60
C ALA A 324 -9.18 2.39 -24.59
N HIS A 325 -8.43 1.45 -24.00
CA HIS A 325 -7.50 1.77 -22.92
C HIS A 325 -6.25 2.54 -23.35
N ASP A 326 -5.69 2.30 -24.54
CA ASP A 326 -4.54 3.12 -24.99
C ASP A 326 -4.98 4.54 -25.33
N LEU A 327 -6.21 4.71 -25.85
CA LEU A 327 -6.82 6.02 -26.03
C LEU A 327 -7.08 6.70 -24.67
N ILE A 328 -7.69 6.00 -23.72
CA ILE A 328 -7.95 6.47 -22.36
C ILE A 328 -6.64 6.90 -21.68
N ARG A 329 -5.59 6.07 -21.76
CA ARG A 329 -4.24 6.36 -21.24
C ARG A 329 -3.62 7.57 -21.91
N ALA A 330 -3.86 7.78 -23.21
CA ALA A 330 -3.38 8.95 -23.93
C ALA A 330 -4.13 10.23 -23.56
N THR A 331 -5.45 10.15 -23.27
CA THR A 331 -6.31 11.32 -23.12
C THR A 331 -6.53 11.75 -21.67
N ILE A 332 -6.82 10.82 -20.75
CA ILE A 332 -7.14 11.13 -19.34
C ILE A 332 -6.05 11.99 -18.68
N PRO A 333 -4.73 11.72 -18.86
CA PRO A 333 -3.66 12.51 -18.27
C PRO A 333 -3.51 13.93 -18.84
N GLN A 334 -4.11 14.20 -20.00
CA GLN A 334 -3.93 15.45 -20.75
C GLN A 334 -5.17 16.35 -20.68
N THR A 335 -6.37 15.77 -20.65
CA THR A 335 -7.63 16.54 -20.68
C THR A 335 -8.76 15.78 -19.99
N GLY A 336 -9.71 16.53 -19.41
CA GLY A 336 -10.93 15.99 -18.82
C GLY A 336 -12.14 15.92 -19.77
N ILE A 337 -12.01 16.44 -20.99
CA ILE A 337 -13.16 16.65 -21.92
C ILE A 337 -13.88 15.33 -22.25
N PHE A 338 -13.15 14.23 -22.37
CA PHE A 338 -13.72 12.93 -22.74
C PHE A 338 -14.11 12.07 -21.55
N ASN A 339 -13.94 12.56 -20.31
CA ASN A 339 -14.12 11.72 -19.15
C ASN A 339 -15.56 11.16 -19.04
N GLY A 340 -16.57 11.94 -19.41
CA GLY A 340 -17.97 11.49 -19.39
C GLY A 340 -18.31 10.43 -20.44
N PHE A 341 -17.52 10.30 -21.52
CA PHE A 341 -17.67 9.22 -22.50
C PHE A 341 -17.02 7.92 -22.03
N PHE A 342 -15.95 8.01 -21.22
CA PHE A 342 -15.24 6.84 -20.69
C PHE A 342 -15.76 6.34 -19.34
N ALA A 343 -16.47 7.19 -18.61
CA ALA A 343 -17.23 6.83 -17.43
C ALA A 343 -18.38 5.90 -17.83
#